data_AF-A0ABD1N9Z9-F1
#
_entry.id   AF-A0ABD1N9Z9-F1
#
_cell.length_a   1.000
_cell.length_b   1.000
_cell.length_c   1.000
_cell.angle_alpha   90.00
_cell.angle_beta   90.00
_cell.angle_gamma   90.00
#
_symmetry.space_group_name_H-M   'P 1'
#
loop_
_entity.id
_entity.type
_entity.pdbx_description
1 polymer ?
#
loop_
_entity_poly.entity_id
_entity_poly.type
_entity_poly.pdbx_seq_one_letter_code
_entity_poly.pdbx_strand_id
1 'polypeptide(L)'
;MATKKWLTIVVDGNSDLSPFWPKISSEFLVKIVRAFCDNSRREGAIPSCEFGLIMYNANISGLGYRVQFIKWTTDVEHFLGNLSRLTFNGSNQNQHNIVQGLAEALVMFTRNMRIQEFFNGERHCILVATGDPDPQKMLVSLPTIGEEKFVVGQNFNVLKAHFLEVAKMFHSLRISLSVLTPKKHPMFHTIFNLVKFNLSHNI
;
A
#
# COMPACT_ATOMS: atom_id res chain seq x y z
N MET A 1 12.66 19.76 11.50
CA MET A 1 13.20 18.39 11.32
C MET A 1 12.74 17.89 9.97
N ALA A 2 13.59 17.21 9.21
CA ALA A 2 13.20 16.67 7.91
C ALA A 2 12.09 15.62 8.09
N THR A 3 10.96 15.82 7.43
CA THR A 3 9.81 14.91 7.43
C THR A 3 10.21 13.63 6.68
N LYS A 4 10.19 12.47 7.35
CA LYS A 4 10.44 11.18 6.69
C LYS A 4 9.19 10.77 5.91
N LYS A 5 9.38 10.28 4.69
CA LYS A 5 8.29 9.92 3.78
C LYS A 5 8.38 8.45 3.38
N TRP A 6 7.24 7.77 3.35
CA TRP A 6 7.13 6.38 2.93
C TRP A 6 6.05 6.20 1.87
N LEU A 7 6.43 5.57 0.77
CA LEU A 7 5.52 5.19 -0.30
C LEU A 7 5.53 3.68 -0.49
N THR A 8 4.39 3.03 -0.28
CA THR A 8 4.21 1.61 -0.64
C THR A 8 3.32 1.50 -1.87
N ILE A 9 3.75 0.73 -2.85
CA ILE A 9 2.91 0.33 -4.00
C ILE A 9 2.47 -1.12 -3.76
N VAL A 10 1.17 -1.34 -3.68
CA VAL A 10 0.54 -2.67 -3.58
C VAL A 10 -0.02 -3.02 -4.95
N VAL A 11 0.43 -4.12 -5.55
CA VAL A 11 0.10 -4.49 -6.94
C VAL A 11 -0.62 -5.84 -6.97
N ASP A 12 -1.71 -5.91 -7.70
CA ASP A 12 -2.37 -7.16 -8.07
C ASP A 12 -1.53 -7.94 -9.09
N GLY A 13 -1.11 -9.15 -8.73
CA GLY A 13 -0.35 -10.05 -9.58
C GLY A 13 -1.17 -10.74 -10.68
N ASN A 14 -2.46 -10.44 -10.76
CA ASN A 14 -3.38 -10.96 -11.76
C ASN A 14 -2.92 -10.69 -13.19
N SER A 15 -2.95 -11.74 -14.03
CA SER A 15 -2.63 -11.65 -15.46
C SER A 15 -3.43 -10.60 -16.23
N ASP A 16 -4.66 -10.29 -15.78
CA ASP A 16 -5.49 -9.21 -16.35
C ASP A 16 -4.86 -7.81 -16.25
N LEU A 17 -3.88 -7.59 -15.36
CA LEU A 17 -3.15 -6.32 -15.25
C LEU A 17 -2.07 -6.17 -16.32
N SER A 18 -1.57 -7.29 -16.87
CA SER A 18 -0.45 -7.33 -17.81
C SER A 18 -0.61 -6.35 -19.00
N PRO A 19 -1.76 -6.30 -19.70
CA PRO A 19 -1.92 -5.41 -20.85
C PRO A 19 -1.89 -3.91 -20.50
N PHE A 20 -2.19 -3.56 -19.25
CA PHE A 20 -2.26 -2.17 -18.78
C PHE A 20 -0.98 -1.73 -18.06
N TRP A 21 -0.15 -2.67 -17.61
CA TRP A 21 1.02 -2.40 -16.78
C TRP A 21 2.02 -1.42 -17.42
N PRO A 22 2.39 -1.54 -18.72
CA PRO A 22 3.34 -0.60 -19.32
C PRO A 22 2.88 0.85 -19.15
N LYS A 23 1.59 1.12 -19.42
CA LYS A 23 0.99 2.46 -19.29
C LYS A 23 0.91 2.91 -17.84
N ILE A 24 0.41 2.06 -16.94
CA ILE A 24 0.30 2.37 -15.49
C ILE A 24 1.68 2.72 -14.92
N SER A 25 2.69 1.91 -15.25
CA SER A 25 4.06 2.10 -14.79
C SER A 25 4.65 3.40 -15.33
N SER A 26 4.68 3.60 -16.65
CA SER A 26 5.38 4.73 -17.26
C SER A 26 4.65 6.07 -17.09
N GLU A 27 3.32 6.08 -17.18
CA GLU A 27 2.55 7.34 -17.16
C GLU A 27 2.20 7.81 -15.75
N PHE A 28 2.14 6.90 -14.77
CA PHE A 28 1.72 7.22 -13.40
C PHE A 28 2.79 6.88 -12.37
N LEU A 29 3.11 5.59 -12.16
CA LEU A 29 3.93 5.17 -11.02
C LEU A 29 5.34 5.77 -11.04
N VAL A 30 6.02 5.74 -12.18
CA VAL A 30 7.36 6.34 -12.33
C VAL A 30 7.35 7.83 -11.98
N LYS A 31 6.31 8.55 -12.44
CA LYS A 31 6.17 9.99 -12.17
C LYS A 31 5.87 10.26 -10.70
N ILE A 32 4.99 9.47 -10.10
CA ILE A 32 4.64 9.59 -8.68
C ILE A 32 5.86 9.32 -7.80
N VAL A 33 6.60 8.23 -8.05
CA VAL A 33 7.81 7.87 -7.29
C VAL A 33 8.85 8.99 -7.32
N ARG A 34 9.13 9.56 -8.50
CA ARG A 34 10.09 10.66 -8.64
C ARG A 34 9.60 11.94 -7.94
N ALA A 35 8.33 12.30 -8.16
CA ALA A 35 7.75 13.51 -7.56
C ALA A 35 7.60 13.43 -6.03
N PHE A 36 7.39 12.23 -5.47
CA PHE A 36 7.13 12.03 -4.04
C PHE A 36 8.25 12.60 -3.15
N CYS A 37 9.50 12.53 -3.63
CA CYS A 37 10.67 13.04 -2.91
C CYS A 37 11.09 14.45 -3.31
N ASP A 38 10.84 14.82 -4.57
CA ASP A 38 11.17 16.14 -5.10
C ASP A 38 10.34 17.26 -4.46
N ASN A 39 9.09 16.99 -4.09
CA ASN A 39 8.20 17.96 -3.44
C ASN A 39 8.79 18.55 -2.14
N SER A 40 9.72 17.85 -1.53
CA SER A 40 10.25 18.17 -0.22
C SER A 40 11.69 18.69 -0.24
N ARG A 41 12.34 18.74 -1.42
CA ARG A 41 13.56 19.54 -1.64
C ARG A 41 13.30 21.05 -1.58
N ARG A 42 12.05 21.49 -1.75
CA ARG A 42 11.64 22.91 -1.71
C ARG A 42 11.68 23.51 -0.29
N GLU A 43 11.75 22.69 0.74
CA GLU A 43 11.71 23.11 2.16
C GLU A 43 13.10 23.18 2.83
N GLY A 44 14.19 23.09 2.05
CA GLY A 44 15.56 23.27 2.56
C GLY A 44 16.11 22.11 3.40
N ALA A 45 15.31 21.06 3.63
CA ALA A 45 15.73 19.81 4.25
C ALA A 45 15.73 18.68 3.21
N ILE A 46 16.71 17.76 3.27
CA ILE A 46 16.65 16.53 2.46
C ILE A 46 15.75 15.54 3.20
N PRO A 47 14.55 15.26 2.70
CA PRO A 47 13.66 14.27 3.30
C PRO A 47 14.18 12.89 2.98
N SER A 48 14.23 12.01 3.98
CA SER A 48 14.47 10.60 3.72
C SER A 48 13.18 9.99 3.18
N CYS A 49 13.20 9.63 1.91
CA CYS A 49 12.15 8.86 1.28
C CYS A 49 12.49 7.38 1.28
N GLU A 50 11.52 6.55 1.61
CA GLU A 50 11.61 5.10 1.48
C GLU A 50 10.46 4.58 0.63
N PHE A 51 10.79 3.62 -0.24
CA PHE A 51 9.85 2.98 -1.15
C PHE A 51 9.71 1.50 -0.81
N GLY A 52 8.47 1.01 -0.86
CA GLY A 52 8.09 -0.38 -0.64
C GLY A 52 7.25 -0.90 -1.79
N LEU A 53 7.37 -2.18 -2.11
CA LEU A 53 6.56 -2.85 -3.11
C LEU A 53 5.98 -4.12 -2.51
N ILE A 54 4.70 -4.34 -2.71
CA ILE A 54 3.98 -5.54 -2.30
C ILE A 54 3.20 -6.01 -3.51
N MET A 55 3.36 -7.28 -3.89
CA MET A 55 2.60 -7.89 -4.97
C MET A 55 1.85 -9.09 -4.42
N TYR A 56 0.52 -9.02 -4.41
CA TYR A 56 -0.35 -10.12 -3.99
C TYR A 56 -0.88 -10.86 -5.21
N ASN A 57 -1.48 -12.05 -5.03
CA ASN A 57 -2.08 -12.80 -6.14
C ASN A 57 -1.08 -13.11 -7.29
N ALA A 58 0.21 -13.27 -6.99
CA ALA A 58 1.15 -13.86 -7.93
C ALA A 58 1.05 -15.39 -7.84
N ASN A 59 1.11 -16.09 -8.98
CA ASN A 59 1.26 -17.54 -8.97
C ASN A 59 2.72 -17.87 -8.63
N ILE A 60 3.00 -18.05 -7.34
CA ILE A 60 4.33 -18.41 -6.86
C ILE A 60 4.36 -19.93 -6.65
N SER A 61 4.96 -20.62 -7.61
CA SER A 61 5.22 -22.04 -7.53
C SER A 61 6.07 -22.34 -6.29
N GLY A 62 5.51 -23.08 -5.32
CA GLY A 62 6.31 -23.93 -4.42
C GLY A 62 6.60 -23.46 -2.99
N LEU A 63 6.20 -22.26 -2.54
CA LEU A 63 6.56 -21.79 -1.18
C LEU A 63 5.39 -21.35 -0.28
N GLY A 64 4.14 -21.46 -0.74
CA GLY A 64 2.95 -21.13 0.09
C GLY A 64 2.78 -19.63 0.44
N TYR A 65 3.75 -18.77 0.12
CA TYR A 65 3.62 -17.32 0.27
C TYR A 65 2.70 -16.76 -0.83
N ARG A 66 1.64 -16.05 -0.41
CA ARG A 66 0.65 -15.42 -1.32
C ARG A 66 1.05 -14.02 -1.79
N VAL A 67 2.20 -13.52 -1.33
CA VAL A 67 2.67 -12.14 -1.53
C VAL A 67 4.18 -12.12 -1.74
N GLN A 68 4.63 -11.32 -2.71
CA GLN A 68 6.03 -10.91 -2.87
C GLN A 68 6.21 -9.50 -2.34
N PHE A 69 7.36 -9.17 -1.76
CA PHE A 69 7.62 -7.81 -1.31
C PHE A 69 9.07 -7.40 -1.50
N ILE A 70 9.26 -6.10 -1.68
CA ILE A 70 10.54 -5.41 -1.58
C ILE A 70 10.47 -4.59 -0.30
N LYS A 71 11.44 -4.83 0.60
CA LYS A 71 11.59 -4.05 1.83
C LYS A 71 11.88 -2.58 1.50
N TRP A 72 11.76 -1.72 2.50
CA TRP A 72 12.07 -0.30 2.38
C TRP A 72 13.43 -0.07 1.71
N THR A 73 13.44 0.73 0.65
CA THR A 73 14.66 1.19 -0.04
C THR A 73 14.62 2.70 -0.25
N THR A 74 15.76 3.36 -0.13
CA THR A 74 15.96 4.77 -0.50
C THR A 74 16.44 4.94 -1.94
N ASP A 75 16.84 3.84 -2.60
CA ASP A 75 17.31 3.83 -3.98
C ASP A 75 16.11 3.81 -4.96
N VAL A 76 15.84 4.98 -5.55
CA VAL A 76 14.76 5.21 -6.51
C VAL A 76 14.94 4.34 -7.76
N GLU A 77 16.14 4.26 -8.31
CA GLU A 77 16.36 3.56 -9.58
C GLU A 77 16.33 2.05 -9.38
N HIS A 78 16.80 1.56 -8.23
CA HIS A 78 16.58 0.16 -7.83
C HIS A 78 15.08 -0.14 -7.71
N PHE A 79 14.31 0.73 -7.04
CA PHE A 79 12.87 0.55 -6.87
C PHE A 79 12.12 0.53 -8.22
N LEU A 80 12.40 1.50 -9.09
CA LEU A 80 11.82 1.59 -10.43
C LEU A 80 12.23 0.40 -11.32
N GLY A 81 13.49 -0.04 -11.21
CA GLY A 81 13.98 -1.23 -11.88
C GLY A 81 13.19 -2.48 -11.51
N ASN A 82 12.83 -2.64 -10.23
CA ASN A 82 11.99 -3.74 -9.79
C ASN A 82 10.55 -3.64 -10.30
N LEU A 83 9.93 -2.44 -10.27
CA LEU A 83 8.59 -2.23 -10.86
C LEU A 83 8.54 -2.63 -12.34
N SER A 84 9.59 -2.32 -13.10
CA SER A 84 9.65 -2.65 -14.53
C SER A 84 9.70 -4.15 -14.81
N ARG A 85 10.10 -4.97 -13.82
CA ARG A 85 10.32 -6.41 -13.95
C ARG A 85 9.17 -7.26 -13.41
N LEU A 86 8.08 -6.64 -12.96
CA LEU A 86 6.91 -7.38 -12.46
C LEU A 86 6.31 -8.26 -13.55
N THR A 87 6.02 -9.50 -13.18
CA THR A 87 5.40 -10.51 -14.07
C THR A 87 4.02 -10.88 -13.55
N PHE A 88 2.99 -10.73 -14.38
CA PHE A 88 1.60 -10.96 -14.00
C PHE A 88 1.14 -12.35 -14.44
N ASN A 89 1.12 -13.29 -13.50
CA ASN A 89 0.76 -14.69 -13.75
C ASN A 89 -0.33 -15.21 -12.79
N GLY A 90 -0.96 -14.30 -12.04
CA GLY A 90 -2.07 -14.58 -11.14
C GLY A 90 -3.40 -14.82 -11.86
N SER A 91 -4.42 -15.17 -11.08
CA SER A 91 -5.76 -15.50 -11.58
C SER A 91 -6.86 -14.63 -10.97
N ASN A 92 -7.99 -14.55 -11.67
CA ASN A 92 -9.21 -13.87 -11.21
C ASN A 92 -9.91 -14.58 -10.03
N GLN A 93 -9.57 -15.85 -9.74
CA GLN A 93 -10.19 -16.62 -8.64
C GLN A 93 -9.69 -16.17 -7.25
N ASN A 94 -8.67 -15.34 -7.23
CA ASN A 94 -7.88 -14.98 -6.05
C ASN A 94 -8.06 -13.50 -5.66
N GLN A 95 -9.14 -12.85 -6.12
CA GLN A 95 -9.41 -11.43 -5.86
C GLN A 95 -9.53 -11.12 -4.36
N HIS A 96 -9.94 -12.08 -3.53
CA HIS A 96 -9.94 -11.97 -2.07
C HIS A 96 -8.55 -11.73 -1.45
N ASN A 97 -7.45 -12.05 -2.15
CA ASN A 97 -6.09 -11.85 -1.66
C ASN A 97 -5.69 -10.36 -1.55
N ILE A 98 -6.51 -9.44 -2.05
CA ILE A 98 -6.33 -7.99 -1.83
C ILE A 98 -6.25 -7.64 -0.33
N VAL A 99 -6.99 -8.38 0.51
CA VAL A 99 -6.96 -8.23 1.97
C VAL A 99 -5.55 -8.47 2.51
N GLN A 100 -4.87 -9.51 2.00
CA GLN A 100 -3.49 -9.81 2.37
C GLN A 100 -2.54 -8.71 1.91
N GLY A 101 -2.63 -8.26 0.65
CA GLY A 101 -1.76 -7.21 0.12
C GLY A 101 -1.85 -5.90 0.93
N LEU A 102 -3.06 -5.49 1.29
CA LEU A 102 -3.29 -4.32 2.13
C LEU A 102 -2.82 -4.52 3.58
N ALA A 103 -3.05 -5.70 4.16
CA ALA A 103 -2.59 -6.01 5.52
C ALA A 103 -1.06 -5.99 5.62
N GLU A 104 -0.36 -6.59 4.64
CA GLU A 104 1.11 -6.55 4.57
C GLU A 104 1.63 -5.11 4.44
N ALA A 105 0.92 -4.24 3.72
CA ALA A 105 1.29 -2.83 3.66
C ALA A 105 1.19 -2.15 5.03
N LEU A 106 0.12 -2.39 5.78
CA LEU A 106 -0.04 -1.87 7.15
C LEU A 106 1.07 -2.39 8.08
N VAL A 107 1.40 -3.68 7.99
CA VAL A 107 2.52 -4.27 8.73
C VAL A 107 3.83 -3.58 8.35
N MET A 108 4.07 -3.36 7.06
CA MET A 108 5.30 -2.74 6.56
C MET A 108 5.46 -1.28 7.01
N PHE A 109 4.38 -0.49 7.03
CA PHE A 109 4.40 0.88 7.56
C PHE A 109 4.66 0.92 9.06
N THR A 110 4.03 0.03 9.81
CA THR A 110 4.10 0.07 11.28
C THR A 110 5.34 -0.60 11.84
N ARG A 111 5.90 -1.61 11.15
CA ARG A 111 7.04 -2.40 11.63
C ARG A 111 8.24 -1.49 11.91
N ASN A 112 8.75 -1.56 13.14
CA ASN A 112 9.89 -0.79 13.63
C ASN A 112 9.72 0.75 13.56
N MET A 113 8.48 1.24 13.43
CA MET A 113 8.22 2.68 13.38
C MET A 113 8.32 3.30 14.77
N ARG A 114 9.09 4.37 14.88
CA ARG A 114 9.20 5.14 16.12
C ARG A 114 7.98 6.05 16.30
N ILE A 115 7.64 6.36 17.55
CA ILE A 115 6.51 7.26 17.88
C ILE A 115 6.64 8.62 17.17
N GLN A 116 7.85 9.18 17.10
CA GLN A 116 8.10 10.44 16.41
C GLN A 116 7.84 10.34 14.89
N GLU A 117 8.21 9.23 14.27
CA GLU A 117 7.96 8.94 12.85
C GLU A 117 6.47 8.72 12.59
N PHE A 118 5.75 8.15 13.56
CA PHE A 118 4.31 8.02 13.48
C PHE A 118 3.61 9.39 13.40
N PHE A 119 3.99 10.35 14.26
CA PHE A 119 3.34 11.66 14.27
C PHE A 119 3.82 12.63 13.18
N ASN A 120 5.09 12.57 12.81
CA ASN A 120 5.71 13.55 11.92
C ASN A 120 6.03 12.99 10.51
N GLY A 121 5.66 11.75 10.23
CA GLY A 121 5.94 11.08 8.97
C GLY A 121 4.81 11.19 7.95
N GLU A 122 5.15 11.35 6.67
CA GLU A 122 4.18 11.25 5.57
C GLU A 122 4.14 9.80 5.06
N ARG A 123 2.95 9.21 4.96
CA ARG A 123 2.77 7.82 4.52
C ARG A 123 1.69 7.73 3.47
N HIS A 124 2.04 7.11 2.35
CA HIS A 124 1.12 6.92 1.24
C HIS A 124 1.19 5.48 0.71
N CYS A 125 0.02 4.90 0.48
CA CYS A 125 -0.15 3.60 -0.14
C CYS A 125 -0.88 3.77 -1.47
N ILE A 126 -0.36 3.15 -2.53
CA ILE A 126 -1.01 3.08 -3.84
C ILE A 126 -1.38 1.64 -4.11
N LEU A 127 -2.67 1.35 -4.18
CA LEU A 127 -3.18 0.06 -4.64
C LEU A 127 -3.36 0.09 -6.16
N VAL A 128 -2.72 -0.83 -6.87
CA VAL A 128 -2.88 -1.06 -8.30
C VAL A 128 -3.62 -2.38 -8.49
N ALA A 129 -4.87 -2.34 -8.93
CA ALA A 129 -5.72 -3.52 -9.03
C ALA A 129 -6.60 -3.48 -10.29
N THR A 130 -6.97 -4.65 -10.83
CA THR A 130 -7.84 -4.77 -12.02
C THR A 130 -9.23 -5.30 -11.72
N GLY A 131 -9.42 -6.00 -10.61
CA GLY A 131 -10.69 -6.61 -10.21
C GLY A 131 -11.38 -5.86 -9.08
N ASP A 132 -12.69 -6.03 -8.99
CA ASP A 132 -13.43 -5.64 -7.79
C ASP A 132 -12.93 -6.47 -6.59
N PRO A 133 -12.73 -5.84 -5.43
CA PRO A 133 -12.37 -6.57 -4.23
C PRO A 133 -13.53 -7.49 -3.79
N ASP A 134 -13.25 -8.78 -3.67
CA ASP A 134 -14.19 -9.74 -3.07
C ASP A 134 -14.34 -9.44 -1.56
N PRO A 135 -15.56 -9.25 -1.03
CA PRO A 135 -15.80 -9.04 0.40
C PRO A 135 -15.49 -10.26 1.29
N GLN A 136 -14.97 -11.36 0.76
CA GLN A 136 -14.55 -12.52 1.53
C GLN A 136 -13.56 -12.17 2.66
N LYS A 137 -13.88 -12.64 3.87
CA LYS A 137 -13.00 -12.49 5.04
C LYS A 137 -11.84 -13.49 5.01
N MET A 138 -10.65 -13.04 5.38
CA MET A 138 -9.44 -13.85 5.49
C MET A 138 -8.73 -13.58 6.82
N LEU A 139 -8.00 -14.58 7.33
CA LEU A 139 -7.09 -14.38 8.46
C LEU A 139 -5.86 -13.60 7.99
N VAL A 140 -5.68 -12.39 8.52
CA VAL A 140 -4.57 -11.50 8.18
C VAL A 140 -3.93 -10.93 9.44
N SER A 141 -2.62 -10.67 9.38
CA SER A 141 -1.89 -10.01 10.46
C SER A 141 -2.09 -8.50 10.37
N LEU A 142 -2.63 -7.89 11.43
CA LEU A 142 -2.93 -6.47 11.49
C LEU A 142 -2.24 -5.81 12.71
N PRO A 143 -1.76 -4.55 12.57
CA PRO A 143 -1.18 -3.83 13.70
C PRO A 143 -2.21 -3.62 14.82
N THR A 144 -1.79 -3.83 16.07
CA THR A 144 -2.66 -3.56 17.23
C THR A 144 -2.76 -2.05 17.46
N ILE A 145 -3.99 -1.52 17.52
CA ILE A 145 -4.28 -0.13 17.86
C ILE A 145 -4.83 -0.13 19.30
N GLY A 146 -4.06 0.36 20.27
CA GLY A 146 -4.48 0.47 21.67
C GLY A 146 -5.13 1.83 21.97
N GLU A 147 -6.15 1.85 22.84
CA GLU A 147 -6.95 3.06 23.16
C GLU A 147 -6.15 4.19 23.83
N GLU A 148 -5.08 3.88 24.59
CA GLU A 148 -4.29 4.91 25.30
C GLU A 148 -2.77 4.80 25.12
N LYS A 149 -2.30 3.75 24.44
CA LYS A 149 -0.88 3.58 24.08
C LYS A 149 -0.80 2.96 22.70
N PHE A 150 -0.64 3.83 21.70
CA PHE A 150 -0.20 3.45 20.36
C PHE A 150 1.18 2.77 20.48
N VAL A 151 1.20 1.45 20.68
CA VAL A 151 2.43 0.67 20.53
C VAL A 151 2.59 0.39 19.05
N VAL A 152 2.98 1.42 18.31
CA VAL A 152 3.25 1.32 16.88
C VAL A 152 4.32 0.23 16.68
N GLY A 153 3.98 -0.82 15.93
CA GLY A 153 4.98 -1.67 15.29
C GLY A 153 5.59 -2.82 16.09
N GLN A 154 5.14 -3.07 17.33
CA GLN A 154 5.69 -4.18 18.14
C GLN A 154 4.75 -5.39 18.25
N ASN A 155 3.43 -5.19 18.19
CA ASN A 155 2.44 -6.27 18.32
C ASN A 155 1.51 -6.31 17.10
N PHE A 156 1.31 -7.52 16.57
CA PHE A 156 0.38 -7.79 15.48
C PHE A 156 -0.59 -8.89 15.91
N ASN A 157 -1.86 -8.70 15.61
CA ASN A 157 -2.90 -9.70 15.87
C ASN A 157 -3.33 -10.33 14.55
N VAL A 158 -3.53 -11.66 14.56
CA VAL A 158 -4.16 -12.35 13.44
C VAL A 158 -5.68 -12.22 13.59
N LEU A 159 -6.30 -11.46 12.69
CA LEU A 159 -7.74 -11.17 12.72
C LEU A 159 -8.40 -11.65 11.44
N LYS A 160 -9.66 -12.09 11.55
CA LYS A 160 -10.49 -12.46 10.40
C LYS A 160 -11.18 -11.21 9.85
N ALA A 161 -10.62 -10.61 8.81
CA ALA A 161 -11.06 -9.34 8.25
C ALA A 161 -11.34 -9.41 6.75
N HIS A 162 -12.23 -8.56 6.24
CA HIS A 162 -12.40 -8.30 4.81
C HIS A 162 -11.73 -6.98 4.40
N PHE A 163 -11.67 -6.70 3.10
CA PHE A 163 -10.86 -5.61 2.56
C PHE A 163 -11.26 -4.22 3.09
N LEU A 164 -12.55 -3.92 3.29
CA LEU A 164 -12.99 -2.61 3.82
C LEU A 164 -12.54 -2.40 5.28
N GLU A 165 -12.55 -3.46 6.11
CA GLU A 165 -12.07 -3.38 7.49
C GLU A 165 -10.57 -3.01 7.50
N VAL A 166 -9.77 -3.66 6.65
CA VAL A 166 -8.34 -3.36 6.49
C VAL A 166 -8.12 -1.95 5.90
N ALA A 167 -8.89 -1.55 4.88
CA ALA A 167 -8.79 -0.24 4.26
C ALA A 167 -9.07 0.90 5.26
N LYS A 168 -10.03 0.72 6.18
CA LYS A 168 -10.32 1.69 7.25
C LYS A 168 -9.13 1.91 8.19
N MET A 169 -8.31 0.89 8.43
CA MET A 169 -7.14 1.00 9.31
C MET A 169 -6.05 1.92 8.75
N PHE A 170 -5.96 2.09 7.42
CA PHE A 170 -5.04 3.07 6.83
C PHE A 170 -5.30 4.46 7.40
N HIS A 171 -6.57 4.85 7.50
CA HIS A 171 -6.95 6.12 8.11
C HIS A 171 -6.57 6.18 9.60
N SER A 172 -6.93 5.14 10.38
CA SER A 172 -6.58 5.07 11.82
C SER A 172 -5.07 5.19 12.08
N LEU A 173 -4.24 4.75 11.12
CA LEU A 173 -2.78 4.80 11.19
C LEU A 173 -2.17 6.03 10.48
N ARG A 174 -2.99 6.99 10.04
CA ARG A 174 -2.58 8.20 9.30
C ARG A 174 -1.78 7.86 8.04
N ILE A 175 -2.21 6.83 7.32
CA ILE A 175 -1.67 6.42 6.03
C ILE A 175 -2.72 6.79 4.98
N SER A 176 -2.33 7.58 4.00
CA SER A 176 -3.20 7.90 2.87
C SER A 176 -3.23 6.74 1.88
N LEU A 177 -4.39 6.46 1.27
CA LEU A 177 -4.58 5.37 0.32
C LEU A 177 -5.12 5.92 -1.00
N SER A 178 -4.47 5.59 -2.11
CA SER A 178 -4.95 5.84 -3.47
C SER A 178 -5.10 4.54 -4.23
N VAL A 179 -6.00 4.53 -5.21
CA VAL A 179 -6.26 3.37 -6.07
C VAL A 179 -6.02 3.76 -7.53
N LEU A 180 -5.22 2.96 -8.22
CA LEU A 180 -5.04 2.99 -9.66
C LEU A 180 -5.65 1.72 -10.25
N THR A 181 -6.67 1.88 -11.08
CA THR A 181 -7.33 0.76 -11.77
C THR A 181 -7.52 1.12 -13.24
N PRO A 182 -7.19 0.20 -14.18
CA PRO A 182 -7.47 0.41 -15.60
C PRO A 182 -8.97 0.33 -15.93
N LYS A 183 -9.77 -0.28 -15.04
CA LYS A 183 -11.22 -0.45 -15.20
C LYS A 183 -11.95 0.38 -14.13
N LYS A 184 -12.97 1.14 -14.52
CA LYS A 184 -13.83 1.83 -13.55
C LYS A 184 -14.67 0.79 -12.82
N HIS A 185 -14.47 0.66 -11.51
CA HIS A 185 -15.29 -0.22 -10.69
C HIS A 185 -16.02 0.56 -9.59
N PRO A 186 -17.33 0.32 -9.38
CA PRO A 186 -18.12 1.03 -8.37
C PRO A 186 -17.56 0.90 -6.95
N MET A 187 -16.98 -0.25 -6.58
CA MET A 187 -16.44 -0.47 -5.23
C MET A 187 -15.22 0.41 -4.90
N PHE A 188 -14.35 0.71 -5.87
CA PHE A 188 -13.21 1.59 -5.63
C PHE A 188 -13.64 3.04 -5.37
N HIS A 189 -14.79 3.47 -5.92
CA HIS A 189 -15.40 4.75 -5.57
C HIS A 189 -15.85 4.77 -4.10
N THR A 190 -16.47 3.69 -3.62
CA THR A 190 -16.85 3.54 -2.20
C THR A 190 -15.63 3.56 -1.27
N ILE A 191 -14.53 2.89 -1.61
CA ILE A 191 -13.29 2.92 -0.82
C ILE A 191 -12.71 4.34 -0.76
N PHE A 192 -12.60 4.99 -1.91
CA PHE A 192 -12.06 6.35 -1.98
C PHE A 192 -12.88 7.34 -1.15
N ASN A 193 -14.20 7.20 -1.19
CA ASN A 193 -15.10 7.99 -0.36
C ASN A 193 -14.95 7.66 1.13
N LEU A 194 -14.90 6.39 1.54
CA LEU A 194 -14.74 6.00 2.95
C LEU A 194 -13.41 6.50 3.56
N VAL A 195 -12.33 6.52 2.78
CA VAL A 195 -11.03 7.05 3.21
C VAL A 195 -11.04 8.58 3.26
N LYS A 196 -11.77 9.25 2.36
CA LYS A 196 -11.96 10.72 2.37
C LYS A 196 -12.90 11.23 3.46
N PHE A 197 -14.00 10.53 3.76
CA PHE A 197 -15.07 11.02 4.63
C PHE A 197 -14.69 11.18 6.11
N ASN A 198 -13.58 10.57 6.56
CA ASN A 198 -13.07 10.81 7.91
C ASN A 198 -12.07 11.97 8.01
N LEU A 199 -11.81 12.70 6.91
CA LEU A 199 -11.29 14.07 6.98
C LEU A 199 -12.47 15.04 7.15
N SER A 200 -13.21 14.93 8.25
CA SER A 200 -14.01 16.06 8.73
C SER A 200 -13.03 17.11 9.23
N HIS A 201 -12.59 17.99 8.32
CA HIS A 201 -12.23 19.33 8.76
C HIS A 201 -13.54 19.96 9.21
N ASN A 202 -13.70 20.08 10.54
CA ASN A 202 -14.51 21.18 11.06
C ASN A 202 -13.86 22.46 10.53
N ILE A 203 -14.62 23.21 9.75
CA ILE A 203 -14.50 24.66 9.79
C ILE A 203 -15.35 25.11 10.98
#